data_AF-A0A858U6E6-F1
#
_entry.id   AF-A0A858U6E6-F1
#
_cell.length_a   1.000
_cell.length_b   1.000
_cell.length_c   1.000
_cell.angle_alpha   90.00
_cell.angle_beta   90.00
_cell.angle_gamma   90.00
#
_symmetry.space_group_name_H-M   'P 1'
#
loop_
_entity.id
_entity.type
_entity.pdbx_description
1 polymer ?
#
loop_
_entity_poly.entity_id
_entity_poly.type
_entity_poly.pdbx_seq_one_letter_code
_entity_poly.pdbx_strand_id
1 'polypeptide(L)'
;MFKKSWNDAKAVVIRGNMLMLAIGLILGAAFGAVVKSLANDIIMGAILNIIGSDVTKGLEGMAQENILYGKFLGALLYFLIVSVFIFFALLFVFLLKNFKDRKKVVPVVEPKPTTEELILEELKKLNKKSKK
;
A
#
# COMPACT_ATOMS: atom_id res chain seq x y z
N MET A 1 9.53 -31.56 -20.02
CA MET A 1 9.86 -30.12 -19.89
C MET A 1 9.02 -29.42 -18.83
N PHE A 2 7.69 -29.40 -18.90
CA PHE A 2 6.80 -28.72 -17.93
C PHE A 2 6.98 -29.09 -16.45
N LYS A 3 7.24 -30.36 -16.11
CA LYS A 3 7.51 -30.78 -14.72
C LYS A 3 8.77 -30.15 -14.12
N LYS A 4 9.79 -29.89 -14.94
CA LYS A 4 11.06 -29.28 -14.49
C LYS A 4 10.85 -27.79 -14.19
N SER A 5 10.18 -27.08 -15.11
CA SER A 5 9.80 -25.68 -14.95
C SER A 5 8.91 -25.42 -13.73
N TRP A 6 8.01 -26.35 -13.39
CA TRP A 6 7.17 -26.25 -12.18
C TRP A 6 7.95 -26.42 -10.88
N ASN A 7 8.92 -27.34 -10.84
CA ASN A 7 9.80 -27.51 -9.69
C ASN A 7 10.76 -26.32 -9.53
N ASP A 8 11.24 -25.75 -10.64
CA ASP A 8 12.06 -24.54 -10.63
C ASP A 8 11.27 -23.31 -10.13
N ALA A 9 10.01 -23.15 -10.56
CA ALA A 9 9.14 -22.09 -10.06
C ALA A 9 8.87 -22.22 -8.54
N LYS A 10 8.61 -23.44 -8.06
CA LYS A 10 8.49 -23.71 -6.62
C LYS A 10 9.78 -23.36 -5.87
N ALA A 11 10.94 -23.75 -6.40
CA ALA A 11 12.24 -23.43 -5.80
C ALA A 11 12.53 -21.92 -5.75
N VAL A 12 12.01 -21.13 -6.70
CA VAL A 12 12.11 -19.66 -6.72
C VAL A 12 11.16 -19.03 -5.69
N VAL A 13 9.92 -19.52 -5.56
CA VAL A 13 8.95 -19.02 -4.57
C VAL A 13 9.39 -19.33 -3.12
N ILE A 14 10.07 -20.45 -2.90
CA ILE A 14 10.60 -20.87 -1.58
C ILE A 14 11.78 -19.99 -1.12
N ARG A 15 12.40 -19.19 -2.00
CA ARG A 15 13.30 -18.11 -1.59
C ARG A 15 12.45 -17.01 -0.94
N GLY A 16 12.14 -17.19 0.34
CA GLY A 16 11.06 -16.53 1.09
C GLY A 16 10.91 -15.00 0.94
N ASN A 17 11.94 -14.30 0.46
CA ASN A 17 11.86 -12.88 0.08
C ASN A 17 10.82 -12.61 -1.02
N MET A 18 10.70 -13.47 -2.05
CA MET A 18 9.76 -13.22 -3.16
C MET A 18 8.30 -13.41 -2.76
N LEU A 19 8.02 -14.39 -1.89
CA LEU A 19 6.67 -14.67 -1.40
C LEU A 19 6.15 -13.54 -0.51
N MET A 20 7.00 -12.98 0.37
CA MET A 20 6.64 -11.83 1.20
C MET A 20 6.37 -10.58 0.35
N LEU A 21 7.18 -10.34 -0.68
CA LEU A 21 6.96 -9.26 -1.64
C LEU A 21 5.66 -9.44 -2.44
N ALA A 22 5.37 -10.67 -2.90
CA ALA A 22 4.15 -10.97 -3.66
C ALA A 22 2.89 -10.75 -2.82
N ILE A 23 2.89 -11.21 -1.56
CA ILE A 23 1.77 -11.00 -0.64
C ILE A 23 1.58 -9.50 -0.36
N GLY A 24 2.67 -8.76 -0.12
CA GLY A 24 2.61 -7.31 0.09
C GLY A 24 1.98 -6.57 -1.10
N LEU A 25 2.35 -6.95 -2.33
CA LEU A 25 1.79 -6.35 -3.55
C LEU A 25 0.29 -6.67 -3.71
N ILE A 26 -0.12 -7.92 -3.49
CA ILE A 26 -1.52 -8.35 -3.61
C ILE A 26 -2.39 -7.63 -2.56
N LEU A 27 -1.92 -7.56 -1.31
CA LEU A 27 -2.62 -6.85 -0.24
C LEU A 27 -2.69 -5.35 -0.52
N GLY A 28 -1.62 -4.74 -1.04
CA GLY A 28 -1.60 -3.34 -1.44
C GLY A 28 -2.61 -3.03 -2.55
N ALA A 29 -2.68 -3.89 -3.57
CA ALA A 29 -3.64 -3.75 -4.66
C ALA A 29 -5.10 -3.89 -4.19
N ALA A 30 -5.38 -4.91 -3.34
CA ALA A 30 -6.72 -5.11 -2.79
C ALA A 30 -7.15 -3.96 -1.86
N PHE A 31 -6.25 -3.48 -1.00
CA PHE A 31 -6.52 -2.32 -0.15
C PHE A 31 -6.77 -1.05 -0.96
N GLY A 32 -5.96 -0.81 -1.99
CA GLY A 32 -6.18 0.31 -2.91
C GLY A 32 -7.54 0.28 -3.58
N ALA A 33 -8.04 -0.90 -3.96
CA ALA A 33 -9.38 -1.05 -4.54
C ALA A 33 -10.50 -0.69 -3.54
N VAL A 34 -10.38 -1.10 -2.27
CA VAL A 34 -11.36 -0.78 -1.21
C VAL A 34 -11.40 0.73 -0.95
N VAL A 35 -10.22 1.35 -0.83
CA VAL A 35 -10.10 2.78 -0.58
C VAL A 35 -10.63 3.59 -1.78
N LYS A 36 -10.38 3.12 -3.00
CA LYS A 36 -10.95 3.71 -4.22
C LYS A 36 -12.47 3.62 -4.24
N SER A 37 -13.05 2.45 -3.94
CA SER A 37 -14.52 2.30 -3.86
C SER A 37 -15.12 3.21 -2.79
N LEU A 38 -14.51 3.31 -1.61
CA LEU A 38 -14.98 4.22 -0.56
C LEU A 38 -14.97 5.69 -1.00
N ALA A 39 -13.88 6.14 -1.64
CA ALA A 39 -13.79 7.51 -2.12
C ALA A 39 -14.77 7.79 -3.29
N ASN A 40 -14.99 6.81 -4.15
CA ASN A 40 -15.82 6.97 -5.35
C ASN A 40 -17.30 6.86 -5.04
N ASP A 41 -17.67 5.77 -4.38
CA ASP A 41 -19.07 5.37 -4.25
C ASP A 41 -19.73 6.13 -3.09
N ILE A 42 -18.97 6.46 -2.05
CA ILE A 42 -19.50 7.17 -0.87
C ILE A 42 -19.19 8.66 -0.94
N ILE A 43 -17.92 9.04 -1.12
CA ILE A 43 -17.54 10.46 -1.00
C ILE A 43 -17.95 11.25 -2.23
N MET A 44 -17.60 10.79 -3.44
CA MET A 44 -18.04 11.47 -4.65
C MET A 44 -19.57 11.42 -4.76
N GLY A 45 -20.20 10.28 -4.46
CA GLY A 45 -21.67 10.19 -4.38
C GLY A 45 -22.30 11.21 -3.43
N ALA A 46 -21.76 11.35 -2.21
CA ALA A 46 -22.26 12.32 -1.23
C ALA A 46 -21.99 13.77 -1.67
N ILE A 47 -20.81 14.07 -2.20
CA ILE A 47 -20.45 15.41 -2.70
C ILE A 47 -21.35 15.80 -3.87
N LEU A 48 -21.60 14.89 -4.81
CA LEU A 48 -22.50 15.14 -5.95
C LEU A 48 -23.95 15.35 -5.51
N ASN A 49 -24.41 14.64 -4.48
CA ASN A 49 -25.74 14.86 -3.91
C ASN A 49 -25.85 16.22 -3.19
N ILE A 50 -24.79 16.71 -2.56
CA ILE A 50 -24.78 17.98 -1.82
C ILE A 50 -24.62 19.18 -2.75
N ILE A 51 -23.75 19.07 -3.76
CA ILE A 51 -23.48 20.13 -4.74
C ILE A 51 -24.63 20.22 -5.78
N GLY A 52 -25.47 19.18 -5.87
CA GLY A 52 -26.57 19.08 -6.82
C GLY A 52 -26.08 18.56 -8.17
N SER A 53 -26.91 17.74 -8.81
CA SER A 53 -26.66 17.11 -10.12
C SER A 53 -26.39 18.09 -11.28
N ASP A 54 -26.45 19.40 -11.02
CA ASP A 54 -26.21 20.45 -12.01
C ASP A 54 -24.74 20.79 -12.20
N VAL A 55 -23.84 20.51 -11.25
CA VAL A 55 -22.40 20.72 -11.48
C VAL A 55 -21.83 19.62 -12.38
N THR A 56 -22.36 18.40 -12.31
CA THR A 56 -22.05 17.35 -13.29
C THR A 56 -22.62 17.67 -14.66
N LYS A 57 -23.84 18.24 -14.74
CA LYS A 57 -24.38 18.74 -16.01
C LYS A 57 -23.64 19.99 -16.52
N GLY A 58 -23.04 20.80 -15.65
CA GLY A 58 -22.19 21.92 -16.03
C GLY A 58 -20.82 21.49 -16.55
N LEU A 59 -20.26 20.39 -16.03
CA LEU A 59 -19.02 19.78 -16.52
C LEU A 59 -19.22 18.91 -17.77
N GLU A 60 -20.38 18.25 -17.89
CA GLU A 60 -20.80 17.50 -19.09
C GLU A 60 -21.37 18.43 -20.18
N GLY A 61 -21.94 19.58 -19.79
CA GLY A 61 -22.42 20.65 -20.66
C GLY A 61 -21.32 21.53 -21.24
N MET A 62 -20.08 21.38 -20.74
CA MET A 62 -18.86 21.89 -21.40
C MET A 62 -18.34 20.90 -22.46
N ALA A 63 -19.21 20.03 -22.99
CA ALA A 63 -19.00 19.32 -24.25
C ALA A 63 -19.38 20.23 -25.44
N GLN A 64 -18.82 21.44 -25.47
CA GLN A 64 -18.82 22.22 -26.69
C GLN A 64 -17.58 21.80 -27.48
N GLU A 65 -17.81 21.00 -28.52
CA GLU A 65 -16.82 20.62 -29.54
C GLU A 65 -15.63 19.79 -29.05
N ASN A 66 -15.86 18.48 -28.88
CA ASN A 66 -14.88 17.39 -29.14
C ASN A 66 -13.50 17.44 -28.45
N ILE A 67 -13.27 18.32 -27.48
CA ILE A 67 -12.09 18.28 -26.60
C ILE A 67 -12.59 18.09 -25.17
N LEU A 68 -12.26 16.93 -24.60
CA LEU A 68 -12.75 16.41 -23.32
C LEU A 68 -12.14 17.12 -22.10
N TYR A 69 -11.93 18.44 -22.16
CA TYR A 69 -11.39 19.23 -21.05
C TYR A 69 -12.23 19.08 -19.78
N GLY A 70 -13.56 18.99 -19.91
CA GLY A 70 -14.47 18.73 -18.78
C GLY A 70 -14.22 17.38 -18.10
N LYS A 71 -13.97 16.30 -18.87
CA LYS A 71 -13.63 14.98 -18.30
C LYS A 71 -12.26 14.96 -17.67
N PHE A 72 -11.28 15.63 -18.28
CA PHE A 72 -9.93 15.72 -17.72
C PHE A 72 -9.92 16.53 -16.41
N LEU A 73 -10.60 17.68 -16.38
CA LEU A 73 -10.68 18.51 -15.18
C LEU A 73 -11.48 17.81 -14.07
N GLY A 74 -12.56 17.09 -14.42
CA GLY A 74 -13.28 16.22 -13.50
C GLY A 74 -12.40 15.11 -12.92
N ALA A 75 -11.58 14.45 -13.75
CA ALA A 75 -10.61 13.45 -13.30
C ALA A 75 -9.53 14.04 -12.38
N LEU A 76 -9.12 15.29 -12.64
CA LEU A 76 -8.14 16.01 -11.82
C LEU A 76 -8.70 16.38 -10.45
N LEU A 77 -9.95 16.87 -10.42
CA LEU A 77 -10.67 17.18 -9.18
C LEU A 77 -10.93 15.92 -8.36
N TYR A 78 -11.31 14.83 -9.03
CA TYR A 78 -11.45 13.51 -8.44
C TYR A 78 -10.14 13.03 -7.82
N PHE A 79 -9.02 13.13 -8.56
CA PHE A 79 -7.71 12.73 -8.04
C PHE A 79 -7.33 13.52 -6.79
N LEU A 80 -7.61 14.83 -6.78
CA LEU A 80 -7.35 15.70 -5.64
C LEU A 80 -8.18 15.29 -4.41
N ILE A 81 -9.48 15.06 -4.57
CA ILE A 81 -10.39 14.64 -3.49
C ILE A 81 -9.96 13.29 -2.91
N VAL A 82 -9.72 12.31 -3.78
CA VAL A 82 -9.30 10.95 -3.36
C VAL A 82 -7.95 11.00 -2.65
N SER A 83 -6.97 11.74 -3.18
CA SER A 83 -5.64 11.89 -2.56
C SER A 83 -5.72 12.48 -1.16
N VAL A 84 -6.50 13.56 -0.98
CA VAL A 84 -6.72 14.17 0.34
C VAL A 84 -7.40 13.18 1.30
N PHE A 85 -8.40 12.45 0.84
CA PHE A 85 -9.08 11.46 1.69
C PHE A 85 -8.16 10.32 2.12
N ILE A 86 -7.35 9.79 1.20
CA ILE A 86 -6.34 8.75 1.51
C ILE A 86 -5.36 9.28 2.56
N PHE A 87 -4.89 10.51 2.39
CA PHE A 87 -3.99 11.15 3.35
C PHE A 87 -4.63 11.25 4.74
N PHE A 88 -5.87 11.72 4.84
CA PHE A 88 -6.59 11.80 6.11
C PHE A 88 -6.91 10.43 6.72
N ALA A 89 -7.28 9.42 5.91
CA ALA A 89 -7.53 8.07 6.38
C ALA A 89 -6.26 7.43 6.95
N LEU A 90 -5.11 7.59 6.28
CA LEU A 90 -3.81 7.13 6.77
C LEU A 90 -3.41 7.90 8.04
N LEU A 91 -3.62 9.21 8.08
CA LEU A 91 -3.35 10.03 9.26
C LEU A 91 -4.23 9.63 10.44
N PHE A 92 -5.50 9.30 10.21
CA PHE A 92 -6.43 8.84 11.24
C PHE A 92 -6.02 7.47 11.79
N VAL A 93 -5.62 6.53 10.93
CA VAL A 93 -5.05 5.24 11.36
C VAL A 93 -3.75 5.46 12.14
N PHE A 94 -2.87 6.34 11.68
CA PHE A 94 -1.63 6.70 12.38
C PHE A 94 -1.91 7.33 13.74
N LEU A 95 -2.88 8.24 13.82
CA LEU A 95 -3.31 8.89 15.05
C LEU A 95 -3.90 7.87 16.03
N LEU A 96 -4.79 6.98 15.57
CA LEU A 96 -5.35 5.90 16.37
C LEU A 96 -4.26 4.94 16.88
N LYS A 97 -3.26 4.62 16.07
CA LYS A 97 -2.11 3.80 16.48
C LYS A 97 -1.28 4.53 17.52
N ASN A 98 -0.89 5.79 17.29
CA ASN A 98 -0.18 6.62 18.27
C ASN A 98 -0.94 6.77 19.60
N PHE A 99 -2.28 6.81 19.58
CA PHE A 99 -3.11 6.83 20.78
C PHE A 99 -3.20 5.45 21.47
N LYS A 100 -3.16 4.33 20.71
CA LYS A 100 -3.19 2.96 21.25
C LYS A 100 -1.81 2.41 21.65
N ASP A 101 -0.72 3.01 21.19
CA ASP A 101 0.65 2.58 21.46
C ASP A 101 1.13 2.90 22.90
N ARG A 102 0.24 3.42 23.76
CA ARG A 102 0.41 3.31 25.22
C ARG A 102 0.06 1.94 25.80
N LYS A 103 -0.50 0.99 25.04
CA LYS A 103 -0.93 -0.30 25.63
C LYS A 103 -0.73 -1.60 24.87
N LYS A 104 -0.25 -1.65 23.62
CA LYS A 104 0.14 -2.94 23.02
C LYS A 104 1.34 -2.77 22.11
N VAL A 105 2.51 -3.07 22.66
CA VAL A 105 3.67 -3.55 21.91
C VAL A 105 3.18 -4.71 21.06
N VAL A 106 2.89 -4.47 19.79
CA VAL A 106 3.01 -5.53 18.79
C VAL A 106 4.49 -5.89 18.86
N PRO A 107 4.87 -7.12 19.19
CA PRO A 107 6.24 -7.52 19.02
C PRO A 107 6.50 -7.39 17.52
N VAL A 108 7.14 -6.27 17.16
CA VAL A 108 8.00 -6.22 15.99
C VAL A 108 8.79 -7.49 16.12
N VAL A 109 8.59 -8.41 15.17
CA VAL A 109 9.54 -9.49 14.98
C VAL A 109 10.83 -8.73 14.72
N GLU A 110 11.62 -8.54 15.77
CA GLU A 110 12.98 -8.07 15.67
C GLU A 110 13.56 -8.89 14.54
N PRO A 111 14.13 -8.28 13.49
CA PRO A 111 14.84 -9.05 12.49
C PRO A 111 15.86 -9.84 13.30
N LYS A 112 15.56 -11.13 13.49
CA LYS A 112 16.40 -12.05 14.24
C LYS A 112 17.79 -11.85 13.64
N PRO A 113 18.83 -11.59 14.45
CA PRO A 113 20.15 -11.24 13.93
C PRO A 113 20.48 -12.20 12.81
N THR A 114 20.76 -11.64 11.64
CA THR A 114 20.93 -12.43 10.42
C THR A 114 22.00 -13.47 10.69
N THR A 115 21.91 -14.67 10.11
CA THR A 115 22.90 -15.74 10.37
C THR A 115 24.34 -15.24 10.24
N GLU A 116 24.56 -14.26 9.36
CA GLU A 116 25.81 -13.52 9.18
C GLU A 116 26.28 -12.76 10.42
N GLU A 117 25.40 -12.09 11.15
CA GLU A 117 25.74 -11.37 12.39
C GLU A 117 26.12 -12.33 13.52
N LEU A 118 25.42 -13.48 13.62
CA LEU A 118 25.77 -14.55 14.55
C LEU A 118 27.12 -15.19 14.21
N ILE A 119 27.39 -15.45 12.92
CA ILE A 119 28.67 -15.95 12.44
C ILE A 119 29.78 -14.94 12.73
N LEU A 120 29.56 -13.64 12.50
CA LEU A 120 30.55 -12.60 12.79
C LEU A 120 30.85 -12.48 14.28
N GLU A 121 29.85 -12.65 15.15
CA GLU A 121 30.05 -12.67 16.59
C GLU A 121 30.84 -13.92 17.02
N GLU A 122 30.53 -15.08 16.45
CA GLU A 122 31.25 -16.33 16.71
C GLU A 122 32.70 -16.27 16.22
N LEU A 123 32.95 -15.73 15.02
CA LEU A 123 34.30 -15.50 14.49
C LEU A 123 35.11 -14.54 15.36
N LYS A 124 34.48 -13.45 15.87
CA LYS A 124 35.13 -12.53 16.82
C LYS A 124 35.48 -13.23 18.14
N LYS A 125 34.59 -14.08 18.67
CA LYS A 125 34.85 -14.88 19.87
C LYS A 125 35.99 -15.89 19.65
N LEU A 126 36.00 -16.59 18.52
CA LEU A 126 37.04 -17.56 18.17
C LEU A 126 38.41 -16.89 17.98
N ASN A 127 38.48 -15.74 17.31
CA ASN A 127 39.72 -14.98 17.16
C ASN A 127 40.28 -14.51 18.52
N LYS A 128 39.40 -14.01 19.41
CA LYS A 128 39.78 -13.61 20.76
C LYS A 128 40.27 -14.79 21.61
N LYS A 129 39.72 -15.99 21.40
CA LYS A 129 40.15 -17.23 22.07
C LYS A 129 41.47 -17.77 21.51
N SER A 130 41.75 -17.56 20.22
CA SER A 130 43.00 -17.95 19.56
C SER A 130 44.17 -16.99 19.82
N LYS A 131 43.91 -15.75 20.22
CA LYS A 131 44.93 -14.74 20.59
C LYS A 131 45.33 -14.77 22.06
N LYS A 132 44.82 -15.73 22.83
CA LYS A 132 45.22 -16.03 24.21
C LYS A 132 45.96 -17.36 24.22
#